data_AF-A0A929C5N0-F1
#
_entry.id   AF-A0A929C5N0-F1
#
_cell.length_a   1.000
_cell.length_b   1.000
_cell.length_c   1.000
_cell.angle_alpha   90.00
_cell.angle_beta   90.00
_cell.angle_gamma   90.00
#
_symmetry.space_group_name_H-M   'P 1'
#
loop_
_entity.id
_entity.type
_entity.pdbx_description
1 polymer ?
#
loop_
_entity_poly.entity_id
_entity_poly.type
_entity_poly.pdbx_seq_one_letter_code
_entity_poly.pdbx_strand_id
1 'polypeptide(L)'
;MEYAEVSVNSPIAQRRTFSYAIPPGLSIDVGQAVWVPFGDKLLQGIVLELSHYPAVEETREITGIIERRPLLSPSYVSLARWLSEHYLSRLFDAVALMLPPGFERKVVTFICSPPTLPEHDATSLTARQKNILELVQRQGKVSLRELERKLGVRQARLITSQLVTKRLVVKSYELGRVKVKPKRVPYLRLTVKASEARQEAARLLEKRATRQAGLLYFLAQQSQPVPMAEARQRLNCGKVVADALVSKGLANIELIEIKREPISYEGITPSYPLTLSTAQESAFNAIQSSLIQVAKGYPAPTIFMLHGVTGSGKTEIYLQALAEAVRLGKRGIILVPEIALTPQTIERFASRFPHKVAVLHSKLSLGEQFDEWQRIRDGEFDVVIGSRSAIFAPQPDLGLIIIDEEHEWTYKQHDKSPRYHARDVTRKLAELTGAVVILGSATPDV
;
A
#
# COMPACT_ATOMS: atom_id res chain seq x y z
N MET A 1 -11.84 30.21 -10.27
CA MET A 1 -12.14 28.84 -9.82
C MET A 1 -11.01 27.96 -10.30
N GLU A 2 -10.54 27.04 -9.48
CA GLU A 2 -9.54 26.06 -9.89
C GLU A 2 -10.23 24.74 -10.27
N TYR A 3 -9.62 24.02 -11.19
CA TYR A 3 -10.13 22.77 -11.74
C TYR A 3 -9.05 21.70 -11.65
N ALA A 4 -9.48 20.44 -11.57
CA ALA A 4 -8.61 19.29 -11.51
C ALA A 4 -9.01 18.24 -12.55
N GLU A 5 -8.01 17.73 -13.27
CA GLU A 5 -8.16 16.56 -14.12
C GLU A 5 -7.91 15.29 -13.30
N VAL A 6 -8.94 14.48 -13.17
CA VAL A 6 -8.94 13.33 -12.26
C VAL A 6 -9.01 12.02 -13.05
N SER A 7 -8.10 11.10 -12.76
CA SER A 7 -8.24 9.70 -13.17
C SER A 7 -9.18 8.98 -12.20
N VAL A 8 -10.31 8.48 -12.71
CA VAL A 8 -11.37 7.91 -11.88
C VAL A 8 -11.31 6.38 -11.88
N ASN A 9 -11.53 5.74 -10.72
CA ASN A 9 -11.60 4.29 -10.57
C ASN A 9 -12.89 3.70 -11.19
N SER A 10 -12.96 3.72 -12.51
CA SER A 10 -14.09 3.22 -13.28
C SER A 10 -13.60 2.46 -14.51
N PRO A 11 -14.15 1.27 -14.82
CA PRO A 11 -13.86 0.59 -16.08
C PRO A 11 -14.23 1.43 -17.31
N ILE A 12 -15.23 2.30 -17.19
CA ILE A 12 -15.74 3.15 -18.28
C ILE A 12 -14.77 4.32 -18.58
N ALA A 13 -14.00 4.76 -17.59
CA ALA A 13 -13.05 5.86 -17.75
C ALA A 13 -11.93 5.54 -18.76
N GLN A 14 -11.61 4.25 -18.93
CA GLN A 14 -10.54 3.77 -19.80
C GLN A 14 -9.22 4.55 -19.57
N ARG A 15 -8.77 5.32 -20.57
CA ARG A 15 -7.53 6.12 -20.56
C ARG A 15 -7.77 7.62 -20.34
N ARG A 16 -9.02 8.04 -20.10
CA ARG A 16 -9.40 9.46 -20.02
C ARG A 16 -9.30 9.98 -18.59
N THR A 17 -9.02 11.27 -18.47
CA THR A 17 -9.30 12.05 -17.26
C THR A 17 -10.67 12.71 -17.37
N PHE A 18 -11.15 13.23 -16.25
CA PHE A 18 -12.40 13.96 -16.16
C PHE A 18 -12.16 15.24 -15.37
N SER A 19 -12.71 16.35 -15.87
CA SER A 19 -12.58 17.68 -15.27
C SER A 19 -13.57 17.87 -14.14
N TYR A 20 -13.08 18.34 -12.99
CA TYR A 20 -13.90 18.68 -11.83
C TYR A 20 -13.52 20.07 -11.32
N ALA A 21 -14.51 20.81 -10.81
CA ALA A 21 -14.27 22.05 -10.07
C ALA A 21 -13.76 21.74 -8.66
N ILE A 22 -12.81 22.54 -8.19
CA ILE A 22 -12.32 22.51 -6.81
C ILE A 22 -13.19 23.48 -6.00
N PRO A 23 -13.99 22.98 -5.04
CA PRO A 23 -14.84 23.85 -4.24
C PRO A 23 -14.01 24.75 -3.31
N PRO A 24 -14.52 25.94 -2.94
CA PRO A 24 -13.80 26.85 -2.07
C PRO A 24 -13.51 26.19 -0.71
N GLY A 25 -12.26 26.32 -0.24
CA GLY A 25 -11.80 25.75 1.04
C GLY A 25 -11.14 24.37 0.94
N LEU A 26 -11.13 23.74 -0.24
CA LEU A 26 -10.35 22.53 -0.49
C LEU A 26 -9.03 22.88 -1.21
N SER A 27 -7.90 22.62 -0.54
CA SER A 27 -6.56 22.69 -1.15
C SER A 27 -6.20 21.32 -1.70
N ILE A 28 -5.96 21.24 -3.01
CA ILE A 28 -5.71 19.99 -3.73
C ILE A 28 -4.42 20.11 -4.51
N ASP A 29 -3.55 19.12 -4.38
CA ASP A 29 -2.30 19.01 -5.12
C ASP A 29 -2.37 17.94 -6.22
N VAL A 30 -1.42 17.97 -7.15
CA VAL A 30 -1.21 16.86 -8.10
C VAL A 30 -0.82 15.59 -7.33
N GLY A 31 -1.42 14.46 -7.69
CA GLY A 31 -1.25 13.18 -6.99
C GLY A 31 -2.16 13.00 -5.77
N GLN A 32 -3.01 13.98 -5.47
CA GLN A 32 -4.00 13.88 -4.38
C GLN A 32 -5.05 12.81 -4.67
N ALA A 33 -5.40 12.04 -3.64
CA ALA A 33 -6.53 11.12 -3.70
C ALA A 33 -7.82 11.82 -3.26
N VAL A 34 -8.86 11.75 -4.10
CA VAL A 34 -10.11 12.50 -3.95
C VAL A 34 -11.34 11.63 -4.18
N TRP A 35 -12.46 12.05 -3.59
CA TRP A 35 -13.80 11.55 -3.87
C TRP A 35 -14.44 12.40 -4.95
N VAL A 36 -14.88 11.78 -6.04
CA VAL A 36 -15.50 12.48 -7.16
C VAL A 36 -16.83 11.86 -7.59
N PRO A 37 -17.84 12.67 -7.96
CA PRO A 37 -19.10 12.18 -8.48
C PRO A 37 -18.95 11.75 -9.95
N PHE A 38 -19.18 10.47 -10.25
CA PHE A 38 -19.09 9.91 -11.60
C PHE A 38 -20.43 9.25 -11.99
N GLY A 39 -21.26 9.98 -12.73
CA GLY A 39 -22.64 9.58 -13.00
C GLY A 39 -23.49 9.62 -11.73
N ASP A 40 -24.03 8.48 -11.32
CA ASP A 40 -24.81 8.29 -10.08
C ASP A 40 -23.98 7.76 -8.90
N LYS A 41 -22.65 7.67 -9.06
CA LYS A 41 -21.73 7.05 -8.09
C LYS A 41 -20.78 8.07 -7.51
N LEU A 42 -20.35 7.83 -6.28
CA LEU A 42 -19.15 8.45 -5.70
C LEU A 42 -17.97 7.48 -5.84
N LEU A 43 -16.91 7.90 -6.53
CA LEU A 43 -15.75 7.06 -6.85
C LEU A 43 -14.46 7.66 -6.30
N GLN A 44 -13.46 6.80 -6.09
CA GLN A 44 -12.08 7.23 -5.86
C GLN A 44 -11.49 7.76 -7.17
N GLY A 45 -10.78 8.87 -7.08
CA GLY A 45 -9.94 9.36 -8.16
C GLY A 45 -8.60 9.87 -7.66
N ILE A 46 -7.62 9.93 -8.55
CA ILE A 46 -6.34 10.59 -8.32
C ILE A 46 -6.25 11.80 -9.24
N VAL A 47 -5.94 12.96 -8.66
CA VAL A 47 -5.72 14.21 -9.39
C VAL A 47 -4.40 14.09 -10.16
N LEU A 48 -4.44 14.26 -11.48
CA LEU A 48 -3.25 14.18 -12.32
C LEU A 48 -2.76 15.55 -12.79
N GLU A 49 -3.62 16.56 -12.78
CA GLU A 49 -3.29 17.91 -13.24
C GLU A 49 -4.27 18.92 -12.63
N LEU A 50 -3.78 20.13 -12.42
CA LEU A 50 -4.54 21.28 -11.94
C LEU A 50 -4.58 22.33 -13.05
N SER A 51 -5.71 22.99 -13.22
CA SER A 51 -5.95 23.99 -14.27
C SER A 51 -6.76 25.16 -13.73
N HIS A 52 -6.55 26.34 -14.30
CA HIS A 52 -7.40 27.51 -14.07
C HIS A 52 -8.61 27.57 -15.00
N TYR A 53 -8.66 26.70 -16.02
CA TYR A 53 -9.73 26.65 -17.01
C TYR A 53 -10.34 25.24 -17.05
N PRO A 54 -11.67 25.11 -17.10
CA PRO A 54 -12.29 23.80 -17.20
C PRO A 54 -12.11 23.23 -18.62
N ALA A 55 -11.91 21.92 -18.72
CA ALA A 55 -11.84 21.25 -20.03
C ALA A 55 -13.22 21.07 -20.69
N VAL A 56 -14.30 21.36 -19.95
CA VAL A 56 -15.70 21.20 -20.35
C VAL A 56 -16.55 22.35 -19.83
N GLU A 57 -17.66 22.66 -20.48
CA GLU A 57 -18.53 23.79 -20.08
C GLU A 57 -19.15 23.60 -18.68
N GLU A 58 -19.62 22.38 -18.38
CA GLU A 58 -20.22 22.05 -17.09
C GLU A 58 -19.35 21.06 -16.31
N THR A 59 -18.88 21.49 -15.15
CA THR A 59 -18.09 20.65 -14.23
C THR A 59 -18.86 20.35 -12.96
N ARG A 60 -18.76 19.12 -12.47
CA ARG A 60 -19.15 18.77 -11.10
C ARG A 60 -18.01 19.06 -10.13
N GLU A 61 -18.33 19.22 -8.85
CA GLU A 61 -17.34 19.50 -7.81
C GLU A 61 -16.72 18.23 -7.23
N ILE A 62 -15.46 18.34 -6.81
CA ILE A 62 -14.81 17.33 -5.96
C ILE A 62 -15.51 17.29 -4.61
N THR A 63 -15.92 16.10 -4.17
CA THR A 63 -16.70 15.92 -2.93
C THR A 63 -15.83 15.96 -1.67
N GLY A 64 -14.55 15.59 -1.78
CA GLY A 64 -13.61 15.68 -0.67
C GLY A 64 -12.29 14.97 -0.91
N ILE A 65 -11.36 15.14 0.02
CA ILE A 65 -10.03 14.52 -0.01
C ILE A 65 -10.07 13.19 0.76
N ILE A 66 -9.44 12.15 0.21
CA ILE A 66 -9.34 10.83 0.86
C ILE A 66 -8.18 10.81 1.86
N GLU A 67 -7.01 11.26 1.42
CA GLU A 67 -5.77 11.28 2.20
C GLU A 67 -5.20 12.69 2.15
N ARG A 68 -4.73 13.24 3.27
CA ARG A 68 -4.30 14.64 3.33
C ARG A 68 -3.04 14.91 2.51
N ARG A 69 -2.10 13.96 2.49
CA ARG A 69 -0.88 14.05 1.69
C ARG A 69 -1.11 13.41 0.32
N PRO A 70 -0.58 13.98 -0.77
CA PRO A 70 -0.56 13.33 -2.08
C PRO A 70 -0.03 11.90 -1.99
N LEU A 71 -0.67 10.98 -2.72
CA LEU A 71 -0.22 9.59 -2.76
C LEU A 71 0.85 9.36 -3.83
N LEU A 72 0.84 10.17 -4.88
CA LEU A 72 1.79 10.12 -5.98
C LEU A 72 2.55 11.45 -6.03
N SER A 73 3.85 11.37 -6.32
CA SER A 73 4.63 12.55 -6.71
C SER A 73 4.36 12.90 -8.18
N PRO A 74 4.73 14.11 -8.65
CA PRO A 74 4.59 14.49 -10.06
C PRO A 74 5.27 13.51 -11.03
N SER A 75 6.47 12.99 -10.69
CA SER A 75 7.16 11.98 -11.51
C SER A 75 6.35 10.68 -11.62
N TYR A 76 5.67 10.25 -10.55
CA TYR A 76 4.83 9.04 -10.56
C TYR A 76 3.52 9.27 -11.31
N VAL A 77 2.96 10.49 -11.27
CA VAL A 77 1.83 10.88 -12.14
C VAL A 77 2.22 10.80 -13.62
N SER A 78 3.38 11.34 -13.99
CA SER A 78 3.92 11.24 -15.36
C SER A 78 4.19 9.79 -15.76
N LEU A 79 4.73 8.97 -14.84
CA LEU A 79 4.93 7.54 -15.07
C LEU A 79 3.60 6.81 -15.31
N ALA A 80 2.55 7.15 -14.56
CA ALA A 80 1.23 6.53 -14.71
C ALA A 80 0.60 6.84 -16.08
N ARG A 81 0.74 8.09 -16.56
CA ARG A 81 0.33 8.49 -17.91
C ARG A 81 1.09 7.67 -18.96
N TRP A 82 2.41 7.64 -18.87
CA TRP A 82 3.26 6.87 -19.80
C TRP A 82 2.92 5.38 -19.81
N LEU A 83 2.73 4.75 -18.64
CA LEU A 83 2.32 3.35 -18.54
C LEU A 83 1.00 3.07 -19.27
N SER A 84 0.02 3.95 -19.08
CA SER A 84 -1.30 3.83 -19.69
C SER A 84 -1.25 3.95 -21.20
N GLU A 85 -0.44 4.89 -21.71
CA GLU A 85 -0.25 5.12 -23.15
C GLU A 85 0.57 3.99 -23.78
N HIS A 86 1.72 3.66 -23.20
CA HIS A 86 2.67 2.70 -23.74
C HIS A 86 2.11 1.26 -23.73
N TYR A 87 1.44 0.85 -22.65
CA TYR A 87 0.86 -0.49 -22.53
C TYR A 87 -0.63 -0.56 -22.86
N LEU A 88 -1.22 0.54 -23.37
CA LEU A 88 -2.63 0.64 -23.75
C LEU A 88 -3.60 0.18 -22.65
N SER A 89 -3.22 0.39 -21.39
CA SER A 89 -4.00 0.01 -20.21
C SER A 89 -4.86 1.18 -19.74
N ARG A 90 -5.85 0.89 -18.89
CA ARG A 90 -6.62 1.96 -18.23
C ARG A 90 -5.69 2.83 -17.38
N LEU A 91 -5.95 4.13 -17.37
CA LEU A 91 -5.11 5.09 -16.66
C LEU A 91 -5.14 4.83 -15.15
N PHE A 92 -6.33 4.55 -14.60
CA PHE A 92 -6.45 4.22 -13.19
C PHE A 92 -5.73 2.90 -12.81
N ASP A 93 -5.65 1.92 -13.72
CA ASP A 93 -4.92 0.68 -13.45
C ASP A 93 -3.41 0.93 -13.36
N ALA A 94 -2.87 1.85 -14.18
CA ALA A 94 -1.48 2.28 -14.09
C ALA A 94 -1.21 3.03 -12.77
N VAL A 95 -2.09 3.97 -12.41
CA VAL A 95 -2.03 4.70 -11.12
C VAL A 95 -2.07 3.73 -9.94
N ALA A 96 -2.96 2.73 -9.99
CA ALA A 96 -3.16 1.76 -8.91
C ALA A 96 -1.92 0.92 -8.57
N LEU A 97 -0.96 0.78 -9.49
CA LEU A 97 0.32 0.10 -9.21
C LEU A 97 1.16 0.83 -8.16
N MET A 98 0.95 2.14 -7.99
CA MET A 98 1.75 3.02 -7.13
C MET A 98 1.03 3.36 -5.82
N LEU A 99 -0.25 2.98 -5.70
CA LEU A 99 -1.08 3.26 -4.53
C LEU A 99 -0.80 2.28 -3.38
N PRO A 100 -1.15 2.66 -2.14
CA PRO A 100 -1.04 1.74 -1.01
C PRO A 100 -1.79 0.43 -1.29
N PRO A 101 -1.19 -0.73 -1.01
CA PRO A 101 -1.87 -2.02 -1.14
C PRO A 101 -3.21 -2.05 -0.41
N GLY A 102 -4.28 -2.37 -1.15
CA GLY A 102 -5.64 -2.40 -0.59
C GLY A 102 -6.35 -1.05 -0.46
N PHE A 103 -5.75 0.04 -0.96
CA PHE A 103 -6.36 1.37 -1.02
C PHE A 103 -7.65 1.41 -1.85
N GLU A 104 -7.70 0.64 -2.93
CA GLU A 104 -8.85 0.59 -3.83
C GLU A 104 -10.11 0.02 -3.15
N ARG A 105 -11.17 0.84 -3.13
CA ARG A 105 -12.49 0.49 -2.63
C ARG A 105 -13.42 0.23 -3.81
N LYS A 106 -13.81 -1.03 -3.98
CA LYS A 106 -14.83 -1.40 -4.97
C LYS A 106 -16.17 -0.81 -4.53
N VAL A 107 -16.87 -0.17 -5.45
CA VAL A 107 -18.28 0.18 -5.24
C VAL A 107 -19.11 -1.09 -5.17
N VAL A 108 -19.96 -1.15 -4.17
CA VAL A 108 -20.98 -2.19 -3.99
C VAL A 108 -22.32 -1.59 -4.39
N THR A 109 -22.95 -2.21 -5.37
CA THR A 109 -24.30 -1.85 -5.79
C THR A 109 -25.31 -2.48 -4.84
N PHE A 110 -26.19 -1.67 -4.29
CA PHE A 110 -27.35 -2.07 -3.53
C PHE A 110 -28.63 -1.76 -4.32
N ILE A 111 -29.64 -2.60 -4.11
CA ILE A 111 -30.99 -2.42 -4.62
C ILE A 111 -31.85 -2.06 -3.42
N CYS A 112 -32.49 -0.90 -3.48
CA CYS A 112 -33.29 -0.34 -2.41
C CYS A 112 -34.71 -0.05 -2.89
N SER A 113 -35.64 0.08 -1.94
CA SER A 113 -36.95 0.67 -2.22
C SER A 113 -36.78 2.16 -2.59
N PRO A 114 -37.57 2.67 -3.55
CA PRO A 114 -37.59 4.09 -3.87
C PRO A 114 -38.10 4.91 -2.65
N PRO A 115 -37.64 6.16 -2.48
CA PRO A 115 -38.09 7.03 -1.39
C PRO A 115 -39.58 7.39 -1.48
N THR A 116 -40.14 7.44 -2.68
CA THR A 116 -41.58 7.55 -2.94
C THR A 116 -42.06 6.29 -3.64
N LEU A 117 -43.01 5.58 -3.04
CA LEU A 117 -43.65 4.41 -3.64
C LEU A 117 -44.65 4.90 -4.70
N PRO A 118 -44.46 4.54 -5.99
CA PRO A 118 -45.51 4.81 -6.96
C PRO A 118 -46.74 3.95 -6.67
N GLU A 119 -47.94 4.51 -6.84
CA GLU A 119 -49.18 3.73 -6.92
C GLU A 119 -49.12 2.87 -8.18
N HIS A 120 -48.75 1.60 -8.04
CA HIS A 120 -48.61 0.68 -9.17
C HIS A 120 -49.22 -0.69 -8.92
N ASP A 121 -49.85 -1.19 -9.98
CA ASP A 121 -50.44 -2.51 -10.11
C ASP A 121 -49.37 -3.62 -9.99
N ALA A 122 -49.25 -4.20 -8.80
CA ALA A 122 -48.39 -5.36 -8.50
C ALA A 122 -48.80 -6.65 -9.24
N THR A 123 -49.85 -6.59 -10.06
CA THR A 123 -50.44 -7.70 -10.83
C THR A 123 -49.60 -8.11 -12.04
N SER A 124 -48.76 -7.24 -12.60
CA SER A 124 -47.91 -7.55 -13.78
C SER A 124 -46.53 -8.17 -13.47
N LEU A 125 -46.25 -8.47 -12.19
CA LEU A 125 -44.93 -8.96 -11.77
C LEU A 125 -44.87 -10.48 -11.74
N THR A 126 -43.79 -11.02 -12.30
CA THR A 126 -43.48 -12.46 -12.19
C THR A 126 -43.21 -12.84 -10.73
N ALA A 127 -43.40 -14.11 -10.37
CA ALA A 127 -43.13 -14.61 -9.01
C ALA A 127 -41.70 -14.27 -8.51
N ARG A 128 -40.71 -14.33 -9.41
CA ARG A 128 -39.32 -13.96 -9.08
C ARG A 128 -39.14 -12.46 -8.85
N GLN A 129 -39.80 -11.61 -9.62
CA GLN A 129 -39.79 -10.16 -9.41
C GLN A 129 -40.42 -9.80 -8.06
N LYS A 130 -41.54 -10.43 -7.69
CA LYS A 130 -42.20 -10.24 -6.39
C LYS A 130 -41.28 -10.64 -5.24
N ASN A 131 -40.65 -11.81 -5.31
CA ASN A 131 -39.71 -12.27 -4.27
C ASN A 131 -38.53 -11.31 -4.05
N ILE A 132 -37.97 -10.70 -5.11
CA ILE A 132 -36.89 -9.71 -4.95
C ILE A 132 -37.43 -8.43 -4.31
N LEU A 133 -38.59 -7.96 -4.74
CA LEU A 133 -39.21 -6.75 -4.21
C LEU A 133 -39.52 -6.90 -2.71
N GLU A 134 -40.12 -8.03 -2.30
CA GLU A 134 -40.37 -8.36 -0.89
C GLU A 134 -39.08 -8.46 -0.09
N LEU A 135 -38.03 -9.06 -0.66
CA LEU A 135 -36.72 -9.15 0.00
C LEU A 135 -36.12 -7.75 0.25
N VAL A 136 -36.20 -6.86 -0.75
CA VAL A 136 -35.71 -5.48 -0.65
C VAL A 136 -36.54 -4.68 0.37
N GLN A 137 -37.87 -4.81 0.36
CA GLN A 137 -38.75 -4.16 1.33
C GLN A 137 -38.47 -4.64 2.76
N ARG A 138 -38.25 -5.95 2.97
CA ARG A 138 -37.98 -6.52 4.29
C ARG A 138 -36.62 -6.11 4.86
N GLN A 139 -35.60 -6.02 4.01
CA GLN A 139 -34.22 -5.71 4.45
C GLN A 139 -33.83 -4.24 4.28
N GLY A 140 -34.69 -3.42 3.66
CA GLY A 140 -34.44 -2.04 3.27
C GLY A 140 -33.50 -1.91 2.06
N LYS A 141 -32.37 -2.63 2.08
CA LYS A 141 -31.39 -2.68 0.98
C LYS A 141 -30.79 -4.08 0.83
N VAL A 142 -30.59 -4.51 -0.41
CA VAL A 142 -29.99 -5.81 -0.73
C VAL A 142 -28.84 -5.62 -1.70
N SER A 143 -27.69 -6.22 -1.44
CA SER A 143 -26.55 -6.11 -2.37
C SER A 143 -26.82 -6.88 -3.66
N LEU A 144 -26.43 -6.32 -4.81
CA LEU A 144 -26.58 -7.00 -6.10
C LEU A 144 -25.84 -8.35 -6.11
N ARG A 145 -24.69 -8.45 -5.44
CA ARG A 145 -23.94 -9.70 -5.29
C ARG A 145 -24.72 -10.79 -4.55
N GLU A 146 -25.50 -10.40 -3.54
CA GLU A 146 -26.35 -11.35 -2.83
C GLU A 146 -27.44 -11.90 -3.75
N LEU A 147 -28.05 -11.04 -4.57
CA LEU A 147 -29.02 -11.44 -5.59
C LEU A 147 -28.37 -12.36 -6.64
N GLU A 148 -27.17 -12.01 -7.13
CA GLU A 148 -26.40 -12.82 -8.08
C GLU A 148 -26.08 -14.21 -7.51
N ARG A 149 -25.77 -14.33 -6.21
CA ARG A 149 -25.52 -15.61 -5.54
C ARG A 149 -26.78 -16.47 -5.42
N LYS A 150 -27.94 -15.85 -5.18
CA LYS A 150 -29.22 -16.57 -5.00
C LYS A 150 -29.88 -16.97 -6.33
N LEU A 151 -29.75 -16.14 -7.37
CA LEU A 151 -30.52 -16.27 -8.62
C LEU A 151 -29.66 -16.54 -9.87
N GLY A 152 -28.33 -16.46 -9.73
CA GLY A 152 -27.39 -16.47 -10.86
C GLY A 152 -27.19 -15.09 -11.47
N VAL A 153 -25.97 -14.84 -11.98
CA VAL A 153 -25.51 -13.51 -12.41
C VAL A 153 -26.41 -12.87 -13.49
N ARG A 154 -26.72 -13.61 -14.56
CA ARG A 154 -27.51 -13.08 -15.69
C ARG A 154 -28.95 -12.74 -15.26
N GLN A 155 -29.59 -13.65 -14.54
CA GLN A 155 -30.98 -13.50 -14.11
C GLN A 155 -31.15 -12.38 -13.09
N ALA A 156 -30.27 -12.31 -12.08
CA ALA A 156 -30.28 -11.24 -11.10
C ALA A 156 -30.18 -9.86 -11.76
N ARG A 157 -29.26 -9.69 -12.71
CA ARG A 157 -29.09 -8.42 -13.43
C ARG A 157 -30.29 -8.05 -14.29
N LEU A 158 -30.84 -9.01 -15.02
CA LEU A 158 -32.01 -8.80 -15.89
C LEU A 158 -33.24 -8.38 -15.07
N ILE A 159 -33.57 -9.13 -14.02
CA ILE A 159 -34.73 -8.83 -13.16
C ILE A 159 -34.55 -7.48 -12.47
N THR A 160 -33.35 -7.23 -11.93
CA THR A 160 -33.04 -5.95 -11.30
C THR A 160 -33.21 -4.79 -12.28
N SER A 161 -32.73 -4.94 -13.52
CA SER A 161 -32.88 -3.91 -14.55
C SER A 161 -34.35 -3.62 -14.85
N GLN A 162 -35.18 -4.66 -14.99
CA GLN A 162 -36.63 -4.51 -15.22
C GLN A 162 -37.33 -3.81 -14.06
N LEU A 163 -37.01 -4.16 -12.82
CA LEU A 163 -37.59 -3.53 -11.63
C LEU A 163 -37.18 -2.05 -11.51
N VAL A 164 -35.95 -1.71 -11.89
CA VAL A 164 -35.48 -0.31 -11.95
C VAL A 164 -36.21 0.46 -13.05
N THR A 165 -36.38 -0.11 -14.25
CA THR A 165 -37.16 0.52 -15.33
C THR A 165 -38.61 0.77 -14.93
N LYS A 166 -39.22 -0.19 -14.19
CA LYS A 166 -40.56 -0.04 -13.61
C LYS A 166 -40.60 0.89 -12.37
N ARG A 167 -39.48 1.50 -11.96
CA ARG A 167 -39.34 2.36 -10.78
C ARG A 167 -39.77 1.71 -9.45
N LEU A 168 -39.79 0.39 -9.39
CA LEU A 168 -40.16 -0.38 -8.18
C LEU A 168 -39.00 -0.51 -7.19
N VAL A 169 -37.78 -0.39 -7.71
CA VAL A 169 -36.54 -0.36 -6.92
C VAL A 169 -35.59 0.67 -7.53
N VAL A 170 -34.67 1.17 -6.73
CA VAL A 170 -33.59 2.06 -7.17
C VAL A 170 -32.23 1.42 -6.89
N LYS A 171 -31.24 1.76 -7.71
CA LYS A 171 -29.84 1.41 -7.43
C LYS A 171 -29.26 2.47 -6.53
N SER A 172 -28.64 2.04 -5.44
CA SER A 172 -27.76 2.87 -4.62
C SER A 172 -26.36 2.27 -4.64
N TYR A 173 -25.36 3.12 -4.38
CA TYR A 173 -23.97 2.76 -4.48
C TYR A 173 -23.28 3.11 -3.17
N GLU A 174 -22.64 2.11 -2.56
CA GLU A 174 -21.89 2.30 -1.34
C GLU A 174 -20.45 1.83 -1.55
N LEU A 175 -19.51 2.45 -0.84
CA LEU A 175 -18.11 2.05 -0.89
C LEU A 175 -17.91 0.73 -0.14
N GLY A 176 -17.14 -0.17 -0.73
CA GLY A 176 -16.71 -1.40 -0.09
C GLY A 176 -15.93 -1.17 1.20
N ARG A 177 -15.84 -2.21 2.03
CA ARG A 177 -15.03 -2.19 3.25
C ARG A 177 -13.55 -1.96 2.92
N VAL A 178 -12.86 -1.24 3.79
CA VAL A 178 -11.40 -1.09 3.72
C VAL A 178 -10.77 -2.49 3.87
N LYS A 179 -9.85 -2.83 2.97
CA LYS A 179 -9.21 -4.16 2.94
C LYS A 179 -8.12 -4.33 3.98
N VAL A 180 -7.39 -3.25 4.25
CA VAL A 180 -6.26 -3.25 5.19
C VAL A 180 -6.57 -2.26 6.30
N LYS A 181 -6.34 -2.69 7.54
CA LYS A 181 -6.39 -1.82 8.71
C LYS A 181 -5.05 -1.91 9.44
N PRO A 182 -4.62 -0.81 10.08
CA PRO A 182 -3.46 -0.87 10.94
C PRO A 182 -3.63 -1.95 12.01
N LYS A 183 -2.55 -2.68 12.28
CA LYS A 183 -2.58 -3.76 13.28
C LYS A 183 -2.58 -3.13 14.65
N ARG A 184 -3.65 -3.32 15.41
CA ARG A 184 -3.72 -2.90 16.80
C ARG A 184 -3.58 -4.11 17.71
N VAL A 185 -2.63 -4.05 18.62
CA VAL A 185 -2.39 -5.09 19.62
C VAL A 185 -2.75 -4.53 21.00
N PRO A 186 -3.44 -5.31 21.85
CA PRO A 186 -3.69 -4.91 23.21
C PRO A 186 -2.41 -4.99 24.04
N TYR A 187 -2.04 -3.87 24.66
CA TYR A 187 -0.94 -3.73 25.60
C TYR A 187 -1.50 -3.48 27.00
N LEU A 188 -0.87 -4.09 27.99
CA LEU A 188 -1.13 -3.84 29.40
C LEU A 188 -0.19 -2.79 29.93
N ARG A 189 -0.76 -1.81 30.62
CA ARG A 189 -0.01 -0.78 31.33
C ARG A 189 -0.52 -0.66 32.76
N LEU A 190 0.37 -0.47 33.73
CA LEU A 190 -0.05 -0.06 35.07
C LEU A 190 -0.72 1.31 35.02
N THR A 191 -1.84 1.42 35.74
CA THR A 191 -2.49 2.71 35.98
C THR A 191 -2.03 3.32 37.30
N VAL A 192 -1.55 2.48 38.23
CA VAL A 192 -1.02 2.88 39.53
C VAL A 192 0.52 2.93 39.54
N LYS A 193 1.10 3.56 40.56
CA LYS A 193 2.57 3.57 40.74
C LYS A 193 3.08 2.14 40.97
N ALA A 194 4.30 1.85 40.52
CA ALA A 194 4.90 0.53 40.68
C ALA A 194 4.98 0.05 42.15
N SER A 195 5.17 0.98 43.10
CA SER A 195 5.16 0.67 44.54
C SER A 195 3.79 0.19 45.02
N GLU A 196 2.72 0.85 44.58
CA GLU A 196 1.33 0.50 44.90
C GLU A 196 0.93 -0.82 44.26
N ALA A 197 1.31 -1.03 42.99
CA ALA A 197 1.13 -2.31 42.30
C ALA A 197 1.78 -3.48 43.05
N ARG A 198 3.00 -3.30 43.61
CA ARG A 198 3.68 -4.34 44.40
C ARG A 198 2.97 -4.64 45.72
N GLN A 199 2.47 -3.61 46.41
CA GLN A 199 1.70 -3.78 47.65
C GLN A 199 0.39 -4.54 47.39
N GLU A 200 -0.34 -4.17 46.35
CA GLU A 200 -1.59 -4.86 46.00
C GLU A 200 -1.33 -6.28 45.49
N ALA A 201 -0.20 -6.51 44.79
CA ALA A 201 0.22 -7.86 44.41
C ALA A 201 0.46 -8.75 45.64
N ALA A 202 1.08 -8.23 46.71
CA ALA A 202 1.28 -8.97 47.95
C ALA A 202 -0.05 -9.35 48.61
N ARG A 203 -1.03 -8.43 48.67
CA ARG A 203 -2.39 -8.72 49.16
C ARG A 203 -3.12 -9.77 48.32
N LEU A 204 -2.92 -9.76 47.00
CA LEU A 204 -3.51 -10.76 46.11
C LEU A 204 -2.90 -12.15 46.32
N LEU A 205 -1.62 -12.25 46.68
CA LEU A 205 -0.99 -13.52 47.06
C LEU A 205 -1.60 -14.11 48.33
N GLU A 206 -1.84 -13.29 49.36
CA GLU A 206 -2.51 -13.72 50.60
C GLU A 206 -3.91 -14.29 50.33
N LYS A 207 -4.64 -13.69 49.38
CA LYS A 207 -5.96 -14.15 48.91
C LYS A 207 -5.91 -15.32 47.91
N ARG A 208 -4.75 -15.95 47.72
CA ARG A 208 -4.49 -17.06 46.77
C ARG A 208 -4.77 -16.70 45.30
N ALA A 209 -4.83 -15.43 44.93
CA ALA A 209 -4.98 -14.96 43.55
C ALA A 209 -3.62 -14.87 42.83
N THR A 210 -2.88 -15.97 42.83
CA THR A 210 -1.47 -16.05 42.41
C THR A 210 -1.20 -15.52 41.00
N ARG A 211 -2.10 -15.77 40.05
CA ARG A 211 -1.97 -15.27 38.66
C ARG A 211 -2.16 -13.76 38.54
N GLN A 212 -3.08 -13.17 39.32
CA GLN A 212 -3.29 -11.71 39.32
C GLN A 212 -2.10 -11.00 39.96
N ALA A 213 -1.61 -11.53 41.09
CA ALA A 213 -0.42 -11.01 41.76
C ALA A 213 0.83 -11.09 40.88
N GLY A 214 1.06 -12.25 40.22
CA GLY A 214 2.19 -12.45 39.32
C GLY A 214 2.18 -11.47 38.14
N LEU A 215 1.00 -11.26 37.52
CA LEU A 215 0.85 -10.27 36.45
C LEU A 215 1.11 -8.85 36.95
N LEU A 216 0.57 -8.47 38.11
CA LEU A 216 0.76 -7.13 38.65
C LEU A 216 2.21 -6.86 39.05
N TYR A 217 2.90 -7.86 39.62
CA TYR A 217 4.33 -7.77 39.94
C TYR A 217 5.19 -7.65 38.69
N PHE A 218 4.89 -8.43 37.65
CA PHE A 218 5.58 -8.35 36.37
C PHE A 218 5.40 -6.96 35.73
N LEU A 219 4.17 -6.45 35.68
CA LEU A 219 3.90 -5.10 35.16
C LEU A 219 4.60 -4.01 35.98
N ALA A 220 4.79 -4.20 37.30
CA ALA A 220 5.51 -3.26 38.17
C ALA A 220 7.04 -3.24 37.98
N GLN A 221 7.58 -4.12 37.13
CA GLN A 221 8.98 -4.12 36.72
C GLN A 221 9.20 -3.49 35.34
N GLN A 222 8.12 -3.26 34.57
CA GLN A 222 8.21 -2.74 33.22
C GLN A 222 8.01 -1.22 33.23
N SER A 223 8.89 -0.51 32.50
CA SER A 223 8.76 0.93 32.28
C SER A 223 7.84 1.26 31.10
N GLN A 224 7.65 0.31 30.19
CA GLN A 224 6.80 0.43 29.01
C GLN A 224 5.59 -0.52 29.10
N PRO A 225 4.50 -0.23 28.37
CA PRO A 225 3.38 -1.15 28.22
C PRO A 225 3.85 -2.49 27.66
N VAL A 226 3.25 -3.59 28.09
CA VAL A 226 3.62 -4.94 27.66
C VAL A 226 2.55 -5.55 26.75
N PRO A 227 2.90 -6.18 25.63
CA PRO A 227 1.92 -6.90 24.82
C PRO A 227 1.19 -7.97 25.64
N MET A 228 -0.13 -8.05 25.51
CA MET A 228 -0.92 -9.11 26.15
C MET A 228 -0.43 -10.53 25.78
N ALA A 229 0.11 -10.70 24.57
CA ALA A 229 0.66 -11.96 24.11
C ALA A 229 1.92 -12.36 24.90
N GLU A 230 2.81 -11.41 25.18
CA GLU A 230 4.03 -11.64 25.97
C GLU A 230 3.67 -11.97 27.43
N ALA A 231 2.76 -11.19 28.03
CA ALA A 231 2.27 -11.46 29.38
C ALA A 231 1.68 -12.88 29.48
N ARG A 232 0.87 -13.29 28.48
CA ARG A 232 0.31 -14.64 28.39
C ARG A 232 1.40 -15.71 28.27
N GLN A 233 2.43 -15.50 27.45
CA GLN A 233 3.49 -16.49 27.24
C GLN A 233 4.36 -16.66 28.50
N ARG A 234 4.74 -15.56 29.16
CA ARG A 234 5.63 -15.59 30.34
C ARG A 234 4.93 -16.06 31.61
N LEU A 235 3.65 -15.70 31.79
CA LEU A 235 2.94 -15.90 33.05
C LEU A 235 1.75 -16.87 32.97
N ASN A 236 1.49 -17.41 31.77
CA ASN A 236 0.32 -18.24 31.47
C ASN A 236 -1.02 -17.57 31.91
N CYS A 237 -1.07 -16.23 31.85
CA CYS A 237 -2.24 -15.45 32.24
C CYS A 237 -3.13 -15.16 31.02
N GLY A 238 -4.39 -15.59 31.08
CA GLY A 238 -5.39 -15.31 30.05
C GLY A 238 -6.04 -13.93 30.21
N LYS A 239 -6.86 -13.54 29.21
CA LYS A 239 -7.60 -12.26 29.19
C LYS A 239 -8.41 -12.00 30.47
N VAL A 240 -8.98 -13.03 31.07
CA VAL A 240 -9.76 -12.93 32.32
C VAL A 240 -8.94 -12.34 33.48
N VAL A 241 -7.66 -12.70 33.59
CA VAL A 241 -6.79 -12.20 34.66
C VAL A 241 -6.47 -10.72 34.44
N ALA A 242 -6.23 -10.33 33.19
CA ALA A 242 -6.01 -8.94 32.81
C ALA A 242 -7.27 -8.09 33.05
N ASP A 243 -8.43 -8.54 32.58
CA ASP A 243 -9.71 -7.84 32.76
C ASP A 243 -10.04 -7.64 34.27
N ALA A 244 -9.67 -8.59 35.13
CA ALA A 244 -9.83 -8.47 36.58
C ALA A 244 -8.91 -7.43 37.23
N LEU A 245 -7.71 -7.20 36.69
CA LEU A 245 -6.84 -6.10 37.15
C LEU A 245 -7.34 -4.75 36.61
N VAL A 246 -7.90 -4.74 35.40
CA VAL A 246 -8.53 -3.56 34.79
C VAL A 246 -9.76 -3.12 35.56
N SER A 247 -10.65 -4.04 35.93
CA SER A 247 -11.85 -3.71 36.71
C SER A 247 -11.54 -3.19 38.12
N LYS A 248 -10.37 -3.54 38.66
CA LYS A 248 -9.84 -3.01 39.93
C LYS A 248 -9.08 -1.68 39.78
N GLY A 249 -8.97 -1.14 38.56
CA GLY A 249 -8.25 0.12 38.28
C GLY A 249 -6.72 0.03 38.44
N LEU A 250 -6.15 -1.18 38.52
CA LEU A 250 -4.71 -1.40 38.74
C LEU A 250 -3.93 -1.38 37.43
N ALA A 251 -4.58 -1.78 36.33
CA ALA A 251 -4.01 -1.79 34.99
C ALA A 251 -5.03 -1.26 33.98
N ASN A 252 -4.56 -0.88 32.79
CA ASN A 252 -5.40 -0.56 31.64
C ASN A 252 -4.94 -1.39 30.43
N ILE A 253 -5.89 -1.70 29.55
CA ILE A 253 -5.60 -2.28 28.23
C ILE A 253 -5.72 -1.16 27.20
N GLU A 254 -4.58 -0.77 26.64
CA GLU A 254 -4.52 0.18 25.52
C GLU A 254 -4.28 -0.55 24.20
N LEU A 255 -4.97 -0.13 23.14
CA LEU A 255 -4.76 -0.67 21.80
C LEU A 255 -3.68 0.15 21.10
N ILE A 256 -2.46 -0.38 21.09
CA ILE A 256 -1.32 0.26 20.43
C ILE A 256 -1.23 -0.24 18.99
N GLU A 257 -1.06 0.70 18.07
CA GLU A 257 -0.79 0.39 16.68
C GLU A 257 0.65 -0.09 16.51
N ILE A 258 0.80 -1.30 15.98
CA ILE A 258 2.11 -1.89 15.69
C ILE A 258 2.27 -2.05 14.18
N LYS A 259 3.46 -1.73 13.66
CA LYS A 259 3.82 -2.01 12.27
C LYS A 259 4.26 -3.47 12.15
N ARG A 260 3.85 -4.14 11.09
CA ARG A 260 4.31 -5.51 10.78
C ARG A 260 5.68 -5.38 10.11
N GLU A 261 6.68 -6.06 10.66
CA GLU A 261 8.04 -6.03 10.11
C GLU A 261 8.34 -7.34 9.39
N PRO A 262 8.62 -7.31 8.07
CA PRO A 262 8.95 -8.52 7.32
C PRO A 262 10.34 -9.09 7.63
N ILE A 263 11.27 -8.23 8.06
CA ILE A 263 12.66 -8.57 8.31
C ILE A 263 12.86 -8.72 9.82
N SER A 264 13.31 -9.89 10.26
CA SER A 264 13.87 -10.02 11.61
C SER A 264 15.34 -9.62 11.54
N TYR A 265 15.72 -8.59 12.28
CA TYR A 265 17.12 -8.17 12.42
C TYR A 265 17.85 -8.92 13.54
N GLU A 266 17.17 -9.81 14.27
CA GLU A 266 17.80 -10.63 15.31
C GLU A 266 18.86 -11.55 14.70
N GLY A 267 20.10 -11.45 15.20
CA GLY A 267 21.22 -12.28 14.73
C GLY A 267 21.90 -11.79 13.46
N ILE A 268 21.41 -10.72 12.81
CA ILE A 268 22.06 -10.15 11.63
C ILE A 268 23.28 -9.33 12.06
N THR A 269 24.47 -9.73 11.61
CA THR A 269 25.71 -9.00 11.86
C THR A 269 25.95 -7.93 10.80
N PRO A 270 26.30 -6.68 11.17
CA PRO A 270 26.66 -5.66 10.21
C PRO A 270 27.86 -6.06 9.35
N SER A 271 27.79 -5.78 8.05
CA SER A 271 28.86 -6.03 7.09
C SER A 271 29.52 -4.73 6.63
N TYR A 272 30.79 -4.80 6.23
CA TYR A 272 31.56 -3.67 5.73
C TYR A 272 31.89 -3.85 4.23
N PRO A 273 32.17 -2.75 3.49
CA PRO A 273 32.61 -2.81 2.11
C PRO A 273 33.82 -3.72 1.93
N LEU A 274 33.76 -4.60 0.92
CA LEU A 274 34.88 -5.44 0.55
C LEU A 274 35.84 -4.66 -0.38
N THR A 275 37.12 -5.06 -0.38
CA THR A 275 38.09 -4.55 -1.36
C THR A 275 37.68 -4.99 -2.76
N LEU A 276 37.50 -4.02 -3.65
CA LEU A 276 37.15 -4.28 -5.05
C LEU A 276 38.39 -4.70 -5.84
N SER A 277 38.21 -5.57 -6.84
CA SER A 277 39.23 -5.81 -7.86
C SER A 277 39.35 -4.60 -8.79
N THR A 278 40.44 -4.48 -9.54
CA THR A 278 40.67 -3.37 -10.48
C THR A 278 39.52 -3.18 -11.48
N ALA A 279 38.94 -4.27 -11.99
CA ALA A 279 37.80 -4.21 -12.90
C ALA A 279 36.52 -3.72 -12.19
N GLN A 280 36.28 -4.18 -10.96
CA GLN A 280 35.15 -3.74 -10.16
C GLN A 280 35.28 -2.28 -9.75
N GLU A 281 36.47 -1.84 -9.38
CA GLU A 281 36.79 -0.46 -9.01
C GLU A 281 36.58 0.48 -10.21
N SER A 282 37.02 0.10 -11.41
CA SER A 282 36.75 0.87 -12.62
C SER A 282 35.25 1.02 -12.89
N ALA A 283 34.47 -0.07 -12.73
CA ALA A 283 33.02 -0.03 -12.92
C ALA A 283 32.33 0.84 -11.85
N PHE A 284 32.74 0.68 -10.59
CA PHE A 284 32.22 1.45 -9.46
C PHE A 284 32.53 2.95 -9.61
N ASN A 285 33.73 3.34 -10.01
CA ASN A 285 34.12 4.73 -10.20
C ASN A 285 33.28 5.44 -11.29
N ALA A 286 32.93 4.72 -12.37
CA ALA A 286 32.03 5.25 -13.41
C ALA A 286 30.60 5.49 -12.87
N ILE A 287 30.08 4.53 -12.08
CA ILE A 287 28.78 4.65 -11.42
C ILE A 287 28.78 5.79 -10.41
N GLN A 288 29.80 5.84 -9.54
CA GLN A 288 29.97 6.88 -8.52
C GLN A 288 30.01 8.27 -9.13
N SER A 289 30.75 8.46 -10.24
CA SER A 289 30.81 9.73 -10.95
C SER A 289 29.42 10.20 -11.39
N SER A 290 28.58 9.28 -11.88
CA SER A 290 27.20 9.58 -12.28
C SER A 290 26.31 9.91 -11.08
N LEU A 291 26.43 9.16 -9.98
CA LEU A 291 25.70 9.44 -8.73
C LEU A 291 26.04 10.83 -8.17
N ILE A 292 27.30 11.24 -8.23
CA ILE A 292 27.74 12.58 -7.81
C ILE A 292 27.08 13.67 -8.66
N GLN A 293 26.94 13.48 -9.97
CA GLN A 293 26.25 14.45 -10.85
C GLN A 293 24.77 14.58 -10.49
N VAL A 294 24.09 13.46 -10.26
CA VAL A 294 22.69 13.43 -9.82
C VAL A 294 22.53 14.14 -8.46
N ALA A 295 23.44 13.93 -7.52
CA ALA A 295 23.43 14.60 -6.22
C ALA A 295 23.63 16.12 -6.32
N LYS A 296 24.42 16.58 -7.29
CA LYS A 296 24.65 18.00 -7.59
C LYS A 296 23.49 18.68 -8.34
N GLY A 297 22.44 17.94 -8.69
CA GLY A 297 21.30 18.48 -9.43
C GLY A 297 21.53 18.60 -10.93
N TYR A 298 22.47 17.83 -11.50
CA TYR A 298 22.63 17.64 -12.94
C TYR A 298 22.01 16.29 -13.35
N PRO A 299 20.68 16.19 -13.49
CA PRO A 299 20.02 14.94 -13.81
C PRO A 299 20.33 14.55 -15.27
N ALA A 300 21.12 13.49 -15.44
CA ALA A 300 21.28 12.82 -16.71
C ALA A 300 21.06 11.31 -16.46
N PRO A 301 19.96 10.72 -16.97
CA PRO A 301 19.67 9.32 -16.75
C PRO A 301 20.78 8.48 -17.40
N THR A 302 21.65 7.92 -16.55
CA THR A 302 22.77 7.09 -17.00
C THR A 302 22.44 5.64 -16.69
N ILE A 303 22.42 4.80 -17.73
CA ILE A 303 22.13 3.37 -17.62
C ILE A 303 23.43 2.60 -17.84
N PHE A 304 23.82 1.84 -16.84
CA PHE A 304 24.99 0.95 -16.88
C PHE A 304 24.55 -0.49 -17.10
N MET A 305 25.20 -1.19 -18.03
CA MET A 305 25.16 -2.65 -18.10
C MET A 305 26.35 -3.20 -17.32
N LEU A 306 26.10 -3.80 -16.16
CA LEU A 306 27.12 -4.48 -15.36
C LEU A 306 27.16 -5.96 -15.75
N HIS A 307 27.99 -6.26 -16.73
CA HIS A 307 28.20 -7.62 -17.22
C HIS A 307 29.26 -8.35 -16.40
N GLY A 308 28.89 -9.51 -15.84
CA GLY A 308 29.82 -10.39 -15.16
C GLY A 308 29.21 -11.74 -14.80
N VAL A 309 29.98 -12.81 -14.99
CA VAL A 309 29.57 -14.19 -14.63
C VAL A 309 29.20 -14.31 -13.15
N THR A 310 28.43 -15.33 -12.78
CA THR A 310 28.12 -15.61 -11.37
C THR A 310 29.40 -15.73 -10.54
N GLY A 311 29.41 -15.13 -9.35
CA GLY A 311 30.60 -15.10 -8.48
C GLY A 311 31.63 -14.02 -8.79
N SER A 312 31.51 -13.28 -9.90
CA SER A 312 32.40 -12.15 -10.25
C SER A 312 32.26 -10.93 -9.32
N GLY A 313 31.33 -10.95 -8.36
CA GLY A 313 31.15 -9.90 -7.35
C GLY A 313 30.22 -8.74 -7.75
N LYS A 314 29.33 -8.91 -8.76
CA LYS A 314 28.32 -7.90 -9.13
C LYS A 314 27.55 -7.33 -7.93
N THR A 315 27.14 -8.21 -7.01
CA THR A 315 26.41 -7.82 -5.80
C THR A 315 27.20 -6.86 -4.90
N GLU A 316 28.53 -6.99 -4.83
CA GLU A 316 29.33 -6.05 -4.03
C GLU A 316 29.33 -4.65 -4.65
N ILE A 317 29.38 -4.55 -5.98
CA ILE A 317 29.23 -3.27 -6.68
C ILE A 317 27.84 -2.67 -6.39
N TYR A 318 26.77 -3.47 -6.37
CA TYR A 318 25.43 -2.97 -6.03
C TYR A 318 25.40 -2.41 -4.60
N LEU A 319 25.95 -3.14 -3.62
CA LEU A 319 25.97 -2.73 -2.22
C LEU A 319 26.78 -1.44 -2.02
N GLN A 320 27.93 -1.31 -2.68
CA GLN A 320 28.73 -0.08 -2.60
C GLN A 320 28.08 1.09 -3.34
N ALA A 321 27.46 0.86 -4.50
CA ALA A 321 26.72 1.89 -5.23
C ALA A 321 25.51 2.42 -4.44
N LEU A 322 24.77 1.53 -3.77
CA LEU A 322 23.70 1.91 -2.86
C LEU A 322 24.23 2.70 -1.66
N ALA A 323 25.32 2.24 -1.03
CA ALA A 323 25.93 2.97 0.08
C ALA A 323 26.39 4.38 -0.34
N GLU A 324 26.95 4.52 -1.54
CA GLU A 324 27.35 5.81 -2.09
C GLU A 324 26.15 6.71 -2.38
N ALA A 325 25.08 6.17 -2.98
CA ALA A 325 23.84 6.92 -3.18
C ALA A 325 23.27 7.45 -1.85
N VAL A 326 23.24 6.60 -0.82
CA VAL A 326 22.81 6.96 0.55
C VAL A 326 23.72 8.02 1.16
N ARG A 327 25.03 7.88 1.02
CA ARG A 327 26.01 8.89 1.49
C ARG A 327 25.78 10.26 0.83
N LEU A 328 25.33 10.27 -0.42
CA LEU A 328 24.99 11.49 -1.17
C LEU A 328 23.57 12.02 -0.89
N GLY A 329 22.87 11.46 0.12
CA GLY A 329 21.51 11.88 0.49
C GLY A 329 20.43 11.39 -0.48
N LYS A 330 20.74 10.43 -1.35
CA LYS A 330 19.81 9.78 -2.26
C LYS A 330 19.41 8.40 -1.73
N ARG A 331 18.42 7.79 -2.37
CA ARG A 331 17.93 6.45 -2.00
C ARG A 331 17.91 5.49 -3.17
N GLY A 332 17.82 4.20 -2.84
CA GLY A 332 17.93 3.12 -3.81
C GLY A 332 16.73 2.18 -3.86
N ILE A 333 16.42 1.67 -5.06
CA ILE A 333 15.57 0.49 -5.27
C ILE A 333 16.41 -0.58 -5.93
N ILE A 334 16.36 -1.82 -5.42
CA ILE A 334 16.92 -3.00 -6.10
C ILE A 334 15.83 -4.01 -6.38
N LEU A 335 15.71 -4.38 -7.65
CA LEU A 335 14.88 -5.46 -8.14
C LEU A 335 15.76 -6.71 -8.26
N VAL A 336 15.28 -7.81 -7.67
CA VAL A 336 15.83 -9.15 -7.86
C VAL A 336 14.73 -10.07 -8.39
N PRO A 337 15.06 -11.14 -9.13
CA PRO A 337 14.07 -12.14 -9.53
C PRO A 337 13.32 -12.67 -8.31
N GLU A 338 12.02 -12.96 -8.45
CA GLU A 338 11.19 -13.36 -7.30
C GLU A 338 11.68 -14.64 -6.60
N ILE A 339 12.31 -15.54 -7.37
CA ILE A 339 12.95 -16.76 -6.86
C ILE A 339 14.27 -16.48 -6.12
N ALA A 340 14.94 -15.37 -6.43
CA ALA A 340 16.23 -14.97 -5.86
C ALA A 340 16.07 -14.08 -4.61
N LEU A 341 14.85 -13.63 -4.32
CA LEU A 341 14.51 -12.89 -3.10
C LEU A 341 14.39 -13.83 -1.89
N THR A 342 15.47 -14.56 -1.61
CA THR A 342 15.57 -15.48 -0.49
C THR A 342 15.90 -14.73 0.80
N PRO A 343 15.68 -15.36 1.98
CA PRO A 343 16.13 -14.78 3.25
C PRO A 343 17.63 -14.43 3.26
N GLN A 344 18.49 -15.22 2.61
CA GLN A 344 19.92 -14.92 2.54
C GLN A 344 20.22 -13.65 1.74
N THR A 345 19.50 -13.43 0.64
CA THR A 345 19.62 -12.19 -0.13
C THR A 345 19.19 -11.00 0.73
N ILE A 346 18.03 -11.10 1.38
CA ILE A 346 17.52 -10.04 2.27
C ILE A 346 18.50 -9.75 3.41
N GLU A 347 19.00 -10.78 4.07
CA GLU A 347 19.99 -10.68 5.15
C GLU A 347 21.26 -9.96 4.70
N ARG A 348 21.76 -10.26 3.50
CA ARG A 348 22.95 -9.58 2.95
C ARG A 348 22.76 -8.06 2.81
N PHE A 349 21.59 -7.62 2.35
CA PHE A 349 21.28 -6.18 2.29
C PHE A 349 21.03 -5.61 3.69
N ALA A 350 20.31 -6.32 4.56
CA ALA A 350 20.06 -5.91 5.93
C ALA A 350 21.35 -5.77 6.76
N SER A 351 22.33 -6.65 6.54
CA SER A 351 23.68 -6.56 7.12
C SER A 351 24.42 -5.31 6.65
N ARG A 352 24.24 -4.87 5.40
CA ARG A 352 24.90 -3.64 4.90
C ARG A 352 24.18 -2.37 5.32
N PHE A 353 22.86 -2.43 5.49
CA PHE A 353 22.00 -1.29 5.84
C PHE A 353 21.11 -1.62 7.06
N PRO A 354 21.67 -1.70 8.28
CA PRO A 354 20.91 -2.11 9.47
C PRO A 354 19.71 -1.20 9.71
N HIS A 355 18.52 -1.81 9.87
CA HIS A 355 17.23 -1.13 10.07
C HIS A 355 16.82 -0.14 8.97
N LYS A 356 17.47 -0.19 7.80
CA LYS A 356 17.29 0.77 6.70
C LYS A 356 16.88 0.12 5.37
N VAL A 357 16.53 -1.16 5.42
CA VAL A 357 16.03 -1.92 4.26
C VAL A 357 14.53 -2.20 4.40
N ALA A 358 13.78 -1.88 3.34
CA ALA A 358 12.40 -2.30 3.16
C ALA A 358 12.32 -3.51 2.21
N VAL A 359 11.39 -4.43 2.43
CA VAL A 359 11.16 -5.58 1.53
C VAL A 359 9.78 -5.51 0.91
N LEU A 360 9.69 -5.64 -0.42
CA LEU A 360 8.41 -5.67 -1.16
C LEU A 360 8.33 -6.85 -2.13
N HIS A 361 7.42 -7.79 -1.87
CA HIS A 361 7.11 -8.89 -2.80
C HIS A 361 5.71 -9.49 -2.60
N SER A 362 5.29 -10.32 -3.55
CA SER A 362 3.95 -10.94 -3.61
C SER A 362 3.61 -11.81 -2.38
N LYS A 363 4.61 -12.49 -1.79
CA LYS A 363 4.42 -13.38 -0.63
C LYS A 363 4.13 -12.65 0.70
N LEU A 364 4.33 -11.34 0.77
CA LEU A 364 3.93 -10.55 1.95
C LEU A 364 2.41 -10.46 2.04
N SER A 365 1.89 -10.44 3.27
CA SER A 365 0.48 -10.15 3.48
C SER A 365 0.16 -8.71 3.05
N LEU A 366 -1.11 -8.46 2.67
CA LEU A 366 -1.55 -7.10 2.31
C LEU A 366 -1.31 -6.08 3.44
N GLY A 367 -1.32 -6.52 4.71
CA GLY A 367 -1.00 -5.67 5.85
C GLY A 367 0.48 -5.30 5.92
N GLU A 368 1.38 -6.26 5.70
CA GLU A 368 2.83 -6.00 5.66
C GLU A 368 3.21 -5.10 4.48
N GLN A 369 2.67 -5.37 3.28
CA GLN A 369 2.93 -4.52 2.13
C GLN A 369 2.43 -3.09 2.34
N PHE A 370 1.29 -2.91 3.01
CA PHE A 370 0.77 -1.58 3.35
C PHE A 370 1.68 -0.86 4.36
N ASP A 371 2.08 -1.54 5.43
CA ASP A 371 2.95 -0.95 6.45
C ASP A 371 4.31 -0.56 5.84
N GLU A 372 4.93 -1.43 5.05
CA GLU A 372 6.19 -1.13 4.34
C GLU A 372 6.02 0.01 3.33
N TRP A 373 4.95 0.01 2.52
CA TRP A 373 4.68 1.10 1.57
C TRP A 373 4.59 2.46 2.28
N GLN A 374 3.92 2.53 3.44
CA GLN A 374 3.83 3.76 4.23
C GLN A 374 5.19 4.22 4.74
N ARG A 375 5.98 3.30 5.32
CA ARG A 375 7.31 3.59 5.86
C ARG A 375 8.30 4.03 4.78
N ILE A 376 8.23 3.41 3.59
CA ILE A 376 9.02 3.82 2.42
C ILE A 376 8.66 5.26 2.06
N ARG A 377 7.35 5.56 1.91
CA ARG A 377 6.87 6.90 1.56
C ARG A 377 7.28 7.95 2.60
N ASP A 378 7.21 7.60 3.88
CA ASP A 378 7.58 8.49 4.98
C ASP A 378 9.11 8.62 5.15
N GLY A 379 9.87 7.94 4.30
CA GLY A 379 11.31 8.07 4.23
C GLY A 379 12.06 7.34 5.37
N GLU A 380 11.49 6.28 5.94
CA GLU A 380 12.15 5.51 7.00
C GLU A 380 13.32 4.66 6.47
N PHE A 381 13.28 4.25 5.21
CA PHE A 381 14.21 3.30 4.60
C PHE A 381 15.06 3.89 3.48
N ASP A 382 16.35 3.56 3.47
CA ASP A 382 17.31 4.05 2.49
C ASP A 382 17.33 3.18 1.23
N VAL A 383 17.04 1.88 1.39
CA VAL A 383 17.04 0.88 0.32
C VAL A 383 15.73 0.09 0.32
N VAL A 384 15.11 -0.04 -0.84
CA VAL A 384 14.00 -0.97 -1.06
C VAL A 384 14.52 -2.16 -1.86
N ILE A 385 14.37 -3.37 -1.32
CA ILE A 385 14.61 -4.62 -2.06
C ILE A 385 13.28 -5.29 -2.38
N GLY A 386 13.13 -5.79 -3.60
CA GLY A 386 11.94 -6.53 -3.94
C GLY A 386 11.96 -7.21 -5.29
N SER A 387 10.84 -7.84 -5.63
CA SER A 387 10.63 -8.37 -6.97
C SER A 387 10.15 -7.26 -7.91
N ARG A 388 9.71 -7.64 -9.12
CA ARG A 388 9.22 -6.74 -10.17
C ARG A 388 8.34 -5.57 -9.70
N SER A 389 7.40 -5.79 -8.76
CA SER A 389 6.47 -4.74 -8.33
C SER A 389 7.10 -3.65 -7.46
N ALA A 390 8.29 -3.89 -6.89
CA ALA A 390 8.97 -2.92 -6.03
C ALA A 390 9.43 -1.66 -6.78
N ILE A 391 9.45 -1.68 -8.13
CA ILE A 391 9.73 -0.49 -8.94
C ILE A 391 8.72 0.65 -8.70
N PHE A 392 7.52 0.32 -8.22
CA PHE A 392 6.48 1.30 -7.87
C PHE A 392 6.51 1.73 -6.41
N ALA A 393 7.51 1.32 -5.64
CA ALA A 393 7.70 1.79 -4.27
C ALA A 393 7.81 3.32 -4.26
N PRO A 394 7.13 4.03 -3.34
CA PRO A 394 7.10 5.49 -3.30
C PRO A 394 8.37 6.06 -2.65
N GLN A 395 9.55 5.64 -3.12
CA GLN A 395 10.83 5.95 -2.49
C GLN A 395 11.19 7.44 -2.72
N PRO A 396 11.27 8.26 -1.67
CA PRO A 396 11.68 9.65 -1.81
C PRO A 396 13.16 9.74 -2.19
N ASP A 397 13.57 10.85 -2.80
CA ASP A 397 14.96 11.13 -3.16
C ASP A 397 15.65 9.99 -3.95
N LEU A 398 14.87 9.29 -4.79
CA LEU A 398 15.36 8.17 -5.59
C LEU A 398 16.51 8.62 -6.50
N GLY A 399 17.70 8.03 -6.29
CA GLY A 399 18.90 8.33 -7.08
C GLY A 399 19.54 7.11 -7.74
N LEU A 400 19.15 5.90 -7.34
CA LEU A 400 19.70 4.67 -7.90
C LEU A 400 18.61 3.59 -8.03
N ILE A 401 18.54 2.97 -9.20
CA ILE A 401 17.71 1.77 -9.43
C ILE A 401 18.63 0.66 -9.95
N ILE A 402 18.55 -0.52 -9.34
CA ILE A 402 19.32 -1.69 -9.75
C ILE A 402 18.34 -2.78 -10.16
N ILE A 403 18.61 -3.46 -11.28
CA ILE A 403 17.92 -4.68 -11.68
C ILE A 403 18.98 -5.78 -11.75
N ASP A 404 18.91 -6.75 -10.86
CA ASP A 404 19.78 -7.93 -10.92
C ASP A 404 19.18 -8.99 -11.84
N GLU A 405 20.05 -9.75 -12.51
CA GLU A 405 19.69 -10.70 -13.57
C GLU A 405 18.68 -10.10 -14.57
N GLU A 406 19.02 -8.96 -15.18
CA GLU A 406 18.08 -8.16 -15.98
C GLU A 406 17.42 -8.90 -17.16
N HIS A 407 18.05 -9.97 -17.63
CA HIS A 407 17.58 -10.85 -18.70
C HIS A 407 16.42 -11.77 -18.28
N GLU A 408 16.11 -11.84 -16.99
CA GLU A 408 15.11 -12.76 -16.45
C GLU A 408 13.68 -12.35 -16.88
N TRP A 409 12.95 -13.29 -17.49
CA TRP A 409 11.63 -13.05 -18.08
C TRP A 409 10.56 -12.70 -17.02
N THR A 410 10.76 -13.04 -15.74
CA THR A 410 9.82 -12.76 -14.65
C THR A 410 9.64 -11.25 -14.41
N TYR A 411 10.52 -10.40 -14.95
CA TYR A 411 10.33 -8.95 -14.98
C TYR A 411 9.20 -8.49 -15.90
N LYS A 412 8.61 -9.35 -16.73
CA LYS A 412 7.39 -9.08 -17.49
C LYS A 412 6.12 -9.44 -16.71
N GLN A 413 5.19 -8.50 -16.59
CA GLN A 413 3.85 -8.73 -16.02
C GLN A 413 2.91 -9.36 -17.05
N HIS A 414 2.36 -10.53 -16.71
CA HIS A 414 1.45 -11.29 -17.60
C HIS A 414 0.00 -11.23 -17.15
N ASP A 415 -0.26 -11.31 -15.83
CA ASP A 415 -1.61 -11.58 -15.31
C ASP A 415 -2.54 -10.38 -15.38
N LYS A 416 -2.09 -9.24 -14.85
CA LYS A 416 -2.92 -8.04 -14.67
C LYS A 416 -2.46 -6.92 -15.58
N SER A 417 -3.42 -6.14 -16.05
CA SER A 417 -3.14 -4.86 -16.72
C SER A 417 -2.71 -3.81 -15.69
N PRO A 418 -1.73 -2.93 -16.00
CA PRO A 418 -0.88 -2.92 -17.20
C PRO A 418 0.08 -4.13 -17.25
N ARG A 419 0.25 -4.73 -18.44
CA ARG A 419 1.22 -5.83 -18.68
C ARG A 419 2.61 -5.28 -18.93
N TYR A 420 3.13 -4.52 -17.97
CA TYR A 420 4.39 -3.80 -18.09
C TYR A 420 5.61 -4.73 -18.01
N HIS A 421 6.76 -4.25 -18.49
CA HIS A 421 8.07 -4.86 -18.23
C HIS A 421 8.85 -3.97 -17.26
N ALA A 422 9.33 -4.50 -16.12
CA ALA A 422 9.98 -3.66 -15.10
C ALA A 422 11.24 -2.94 -15.61
N ARG A 423 11.99 -3.55 -16.53
CA ARG A 423 13.11 -2.89 -17.22
C ARG A 423 12.68 -1.60 -17.93
N ASP A 424 11.61 -1.64 -18.73
CA ASP A 424 11.12 -0.45 -19.46
C ASP A 424 10.62 0.62 -18.48
N VAL A 425 9.88 0.20 -17.45
CA VAL A 425 9.41 1.08 -16.37
C VAL A 425 10.59 1.73 -15.64
N THR A 426 11.66 0.98 -15.39
CA THR A 426 12.88 1.49 -14.76
C THR A 426 13.56 2.54 -15.63
N ARG A 427 13.68 2.31 -16.93
CA ARG A 427 14.22 3.30 -17.87
C ARG A 427 13.39 4.57 -17.86
N LYS A 428 12.06 4.45 -17.91
CA LYS A 428 11.18 5.62 -17.87
C LYS A 428 11.23 6.35 -16.52
N LEU A 429 11.24 5.61 -15.41
CA LEU A 429 11.34 6.21 -14.09
C LEU A 429 12.68 6.95 -13.91
N ALA A 430 13.78 6.38 -14.40
CA ALA A 430 15.09 7.03 -14.43
C ALA A 430 15.07 8.33 -15.26
N GLU A 431 14.44 8.32 -16.43
CA GLU A 431 14.23 9.55 -17.24
C GLU A 431 13.46 10.62 -16.46
N LEU A 432 12.42 10.23 -15.71
CA LEU A 432 11.54 11.14 -14.97
C LEU A 432 12.12 11.64 -13.63
N THR A 433 13.14 10.97 -13.10
CA THR A 433 13.72 11.25 -11.77
C THR A 433 15.19 11.66 -11.83
N GLY A 434 15.86 11.39 -12.95
CA GLY A 434 17.31 11.51 -13.08
C GLY A 434 18.10 10.38 -12.38
N ALA A 435 17.42 9.33 -11.88
CA ALA A 435 18.09 8.23 -11.19
C ALA A 435 19.09 7.49 -12.11
N VAL A 436 20.21 7.06 -11.54
CA VAL A 436 21.15 6.15 -12.20
C VAL A 436 20.56 4.75 -12.24
N VAL A 437 20.77 4.01 -13.33
CA VAL A 437 20.31 2.62 -13.46
C VAL A 437 21.49 1.68 -13.61
N ILE A 438 21.47 0.57 -12.88
CA ILE A 438 22.39 -0.56 -13.08
C ILE A 438 21.57 -1.77 -13.51
N LEU A 439 21.84 -2.27 -14.72
CA LEU A 439 21.32 -3.53 -15.23
C LEU A 439 22.42 -4.58 -15.06
N GLY A 440 22.22 -5.49 -14.12
CA GLY A 440 23.16 -6.54 -13.80
C GLY A 440 22.84 -7.83 -14.53
N SER A 441 23.83 -8.45 -15.17
CA SER A 441 23.58 -9.73 -15.85
C SER A 441 24.85 -10.55 -16.02
N ALA A 442 24.74 -11.87 -15.89
CA ALA A 442 25.74 -12.79 -16.41
C ALA A 442 25.56 -13.07 -17.91
N THR A 443 24.34 -12.93 -18.42
CA THR A 443 23.96 -13.18 -19.81
C THR A 443 23.04 -12.04 -20.26
N PRO A 444 23.60 -10.88 -20.65
CA PRO A 444 22.82 -9.72 -21.06
C PRO A 444 21.82 -10.06 -22.17
N ASP A 445 20.62 -9.50 -22.09
CA ASP A 445 19.61 -9.62 -23.15
C ASP A 445 20.08 -8.91 -24.44
N VAL A 446 19.62 -9.39 -25.59
CA VAL A 446 20.12 -8.97 -26.93
C VAL A 446 19.57 -7.62 -27.37
#